data_AF-A0AAE0RS17-F1
#
_entry.id   AF-A0AAE0RS17-F1
#
_cell.length_a   1.000
_cell.length_b   1.000
_cell.length_c   1.000
_cell.angle_alpha   90.00
_cell.angle_beta   90.00
_cell.angle_gamma   90.00
#
_symmetry.space_group_name_H-M   'P 1'
#
loop_
_entity.id
_entity.type
_entity.pdbx_description
1 polymer ?
#
loop_
_entity_poly.entity_id
_entity_poly.type
_entity_poly.pdbx_seq_one_letter_code
_entity_poly.pdbx_strand_id
1 'polypeptide(L)'
;MAMHYGNYIGTVPNDNKCMAIHHDSYDGAVTNDNYSMATHHDNYKGAVTNDIYSIDLHHDNYNGAVPNGKCIMAMHYDNYSGALHNDNHSVTIHHDNCNGTVPNDNYSMPMHHDNCNGTVPNDNYSMPMHHDNCNGTVPNDNYCMPTHHANYNGTVTNDNSSMAILHDNYNGAVPNDK
;
A
#
# COMPACT_ATOMS: atom_id res chain seq x y z
N MET A 1 21.27 1.08 -14.95
CA MET A 1 22.17 2.17 -14.50
C MET A 1 21.58 2.73 -13.21
N ALA A 2 22.38 2.97 -12.17
CA ALA A 2 21.90 3.50 -10.90
C ALA A 2 22.26 5.00 -10.79
N MET A 3 21.33 5.82 -10.32
CA MET A 3 21.55 7.24 -10.04
C MET A 3 21.29 7.49 -8.55
N HIS A 4 22.27 8.10 -7.88
CA HIS A 4 22.18 8.44 -6.47
C HIS A 4 22.11 9.95 -6.32
N TYR A 5 21.11 10.42 -5.61
CA TYR A 5 20.92 11.81 -5.25
C TYR A 5 20.90 11.91 -3.72
N GLY A 6 21.45 12.99 -3.17
CA GLY A 6 21.24 13.29 -1.74
C GLY A 6 19.86 13.90 -1.54
N ASN A 7 19.83 15.13 -1.03
CA ASN A 7 18.60 15.89 -0.88
C ASN A 7 18.13 16.47 -2.21
N TYR A 8 16.87 16.23 -2.58
CA TYR A 8 16.22 16.80 -3.76
C TYR A 8 14.90 17.52 -3.42
N ILE A 9 14.67 18.67 -4.05
CA ILE A 9 13.43 19.44 -3.97
C ILE A 9 13.00 19.79 -5.39
N GLY A 10 11.80 19.36 -5.80
CA GLY A 10 11.29 19.61 -7.16
C GLY A 10 10.32 18.53 -7.64
N THR A 11 10.07 18.48 -8.94
CA THR A 11 9.34 17.39 -9.59
C THR A 11 10.27 16.56 -10.45
N VAL A 12 10.11 15.24 -10.42
CA VAL A 12 10.84 14.30 -11.29
C VAL A 12 9.84 13.56 -12.18
N PRO A 13 9.72 13.95 -13.46
CA PRO A 13 9.09 13.12 -14.49
C PRO A 13 10.09 12.06 -14.98
N ASN A 14 9.77 10.79 -14.81
CA ASN A 14 10.59 9.66 -15.28
C ASN A 14 9.93 8.98 -16.48
N ASP A 15 10.28 9.44 -17.69
CA ASP A 15 9.76 8.87 -18.93
C ASP A 15 10.77 7.87 -19.55
N ASN A 16 10.29 6.69 -19.98
CA ASN A 16 10.98 5.79 -20.94
C ASN A 16 12.45 5.41 -20.62
N LYS A 17 12.76 4.91 -19.41
CA LYS A 17 14.11 4.38 -19.08
C LYS A 17 14.03 3.09 -18.25
N CYS A 18 15.17 2.42 -18.08
CA CYS A 18 15.37 1.30 -17.15
C CYS A 18 16.57 1.61 -16.25
N MET A 19 16.33 2.00 -15.00
CA MET A 19 17.37 2.43 -14.07
C MET A 19 17.07 1.96 -12.63
N ALA A 20 17.88 2.40 -11.69
CA ALA A 20 17.51 2.45 -10.28
C ALA A 20 17.80 3.88 -9.77
N ILE A 21 16.94 4.43 -8.90
CA ILE A 21 17.14 5.73 -8.26
C ILE A 21 17.20 5.55 -6.75
N HIS A 22 18.15 6.22 -6.12
CA HIS A 22 18.26 6.36 -4.67
C HIS A 22 18.21 7.86 -4.29
N HIS A 23 17.45 8.19 -3.27
CA HIS A 23 17.38 9.52 -2.65
C HIS A 23 17.46 9.42 -1.13
N ASP A 24 18.46 10.06 -0.52
CA ASP A 24 18.56 10.16 0.94
C ASP A 24 17.38 10.98 1.52
N SER A 25 16.92 12.01 0.78
CA SER A 25 15.72 12.78 1.11
C SER A 25 15.09 13.45 -0.11
N TYR A 26 13.75 13.42 -0.18
CA TYR A 26 12.96 14.00 -1.28
C TYR A 26 11.72 14.74 -0.77
N ASP A 27 11.57 16.01 -1.15
CA ASP A 27 10.35 16.82 -0.91
C ASP A 27 9.82 17.32 -2.25
N GLY A 28 8.74 16.72 -2.75
CA GLY A 28 8.30 16.95 -4.13
C GLY A 28 7.21 16.00 -4.62
N ALA A 29 6.93 16.04 -5.93
CA ALA A 29 6.06 15.06 -6.58
C ALA A 29 6.86 14.22 -7.59
N VAL A 30 6.57 12.92 -7.67
CA VAL A 30 7.13 11.99 -8.64
C VAL A 30 6.02 11.53 -9.58
N THR A 31 6.30 11.53 -10.88
CA THR A 31 5.38 10.99 -11.90
C THR A 31 6.16 10.06 -12.82
N ASN A 32 5.70 8.83 -12.97
CA ASN A 32 6.37 7.76 -13.71
C ASN A 32 5.44 7.19 -14.79
N ASP A 33 5.80 7.35 -16.07
CA ASP A 33 4.99 6.91 -17.21
C ASP A 33 5.73 5.84 -18.04
N ASN A 34 5.09 4.69 -18.29
CA ASN A 34 5.60 3.59 -19.12
C ASN A 34 7.03 3.11 -18.75
N TYR A 35 7.21 2.61 -17.53
CA TYR A 35 8.51 2.48 -16.91
C TYR A 35 8.72 1.16 -16.14
N SER A 36 9.95 0.61 -16.14
CA SER A 36 10.40 -0.43 -15.18
C SER A 36 11.61 0.03 -14.35
N MET A 37 11.40 0.24 -13.04
CA MET A 37 12.32 0.87 -12.09
C MET A 37 12.38 0.11 -10.77
N ALA A 38 13.52 0.19 -10.08
CA ALA A 38 13.56 0.09 -8.62
C ALA A 38 13.89 1.47 -8.04
N THR A 39 13.05 2.00 -7.14
CA THR A 39 13.26 3.32 -6.53
C THR A 39 13.27 3.22 -5.01
N HIS A 40 14.33 3.75 -4.39
CA HIS A 40 14.52 3.81 -2.94
C HIS A 40 14.52 5.27 -2.48
N HIS A 41 13.79 5.59 -1.40
CA HIS A 41 14.04 6.83 -0.67
C HIS A 41 13.96 6.61 0.84
N ASP A 42 15.01 6.99 1.57
CA ASP A 42 15.06 6.88 3.03
C ASP A 42 14.03 7.82 3.69
N ASN A 43 13.78 8.97 3.05
CA ASN A 43 12.82 9.98 3.49
C ASN A 43 12.09 10.61 2.29
N TYR A 44 10.80 10.35 2.15
CA TYR A 44 9.94 10.89 1.09
C TYR A 44 8.80 11.74 1.65
N LYS A 45 8.58 12.91 1.05
CA LYS A 45 7.44 13.79 1.31
C LYS A 45 6.82 14.31 0.02
N GLY A 46 5.52 14.06 -0.16
CA GLY A 46 4.72 14.59 -1.26
C GLY A 46 3.86 13.53 -1.97
N ALA A 47 3.71 13.62 -3.29
CA ALA A 47 2.80 12.73 -4.03
C ALA A 47 3.53 11.87 -5.06
N VAL A 48 3.19 10.58 -5.17
CA VAL A 48 3.72 9.67 -6.20
C VAL A 48 2.57 9.24 -7.10
N THR A 49 2.73 9.39 -8.42
CA THR A 49 1.74 8.96 -9.43
C THR A 49 2.42 8.06 -10.45
N ASN A 50 1.80 6.92 -10.78
CA ASN A 50 2.39 5.90 -11.64
C ASN A 50 1.41 5.41 -12.72
N ASP A 51 1.86 5.42 -13.98
CA ASP A 51 1.13 4.98 -15.18
C ASP A 51 1.93 3.87 -15.92
N ILE A 52 1.99 2.65 -15.36
CA ILE A 52 2.57 1.37 -15.90
C ILE A 52 4.13 1.38 -16.08
N TYR A 53 4.97 0.31 -16.05
CA TYR A 53 4.88 -1.18 -16.08
C TYR A 53 6.00 -1.86 -15.23
N SER A 54 5.66 -2.51 -14.11
CA SER A 54 6.60 -3.26 -13.25
C SER A 54 7.61 -2.38 -12.52
N ILE A 55 7.19 -1.83 -11.38
CA ILE A 55 8.00 -0.96 -10.51
C ILE A 55 8.11 -1.57 -9.11
N ASP A 56 9.32 -1.57 -8.54
CA ASP A 56 9.55 -1.81 -7.12
C ASP A 56 9.81 -0.48 -6.40
N LEU A 57 9.01 -0.17 -5.37
CA LEU A 57 9.12 1.02 -4.53
C LEU A 57 9.49 0.62 -3.10
N HIS A 58 10.55 1.23 -2.56
CA HIS A 58 10.94 1.11 -1.15
C HIS A 58 11.06 2.49 -0.52
N HIS A 59 10.42 2.68 0.64
CA HIS A 59 10.43 3.93 1.39
C HIS A 59 10.52 3.69 2.90
N ASP A 60 11.66 4.01 3.52
CA ASP A 60 11.83 3.84 4.97
C ASP A 60 10.90 4.81 5.74
N ASN A 61 10.68 6.01 5.19
CA ASN A 61 9.75 7.01 5.72
C ASN A 61 8.99 7.70 4.57
N TYR A 62 7.68 7.48 4.46
CA TYR A 62 6.80 8.11 3.47
C TYR A 62 5.73 8.99 4.12
N ASN A 63 5.61 10.23 3.65
CA ASN A 63 4.54 11.15 4.06
C ASN A 63 3.85 11.79 2.85
N GLY A 64 2.60 11.40 2.56
CA GLY A 64 1.78 12.05 1.54
C GLY A 64 0.75 11.13 0.86
N ALA A 65 0.61 11.24 -0.47
CA ALA A 65 -0.47 10.56 -1.19
C ALA A 65 0.02 9.77 -2.41
N VAL A 66 -0.54 8.57 -2.62
CA VAL A 66 -0.15 7.68 -3.74
C VAL A 66 -1.39 7.32 -4.56
N PRO A 67 -1.78 8.13 -5.56
CA PRO A 67 -2.75 7.75 -6.59
C PRO A 67 -2.08 6.96 -7.72
N ASN A 68 -2.42 5.68 -7.88
CA ASN A 68 -1.84 4.78 -8.88
C ASN A 68 -2.86 4.32 -9.95
N GLY A 69 -2.48 4.40 -11.22
CA GLY A 69 -3.19 3.79 -12.35
C GLY A 69 -2.61 2.43 -12.74
N LYS A 70 -3.47 1.55 -13.28
CA LYS A 70 -3.21 0.15 -13.72
C LYS A 70 -1.73 -0.21 -13.88
N CYS A 71 -1.18 -1.05 -12.99
CA CYS A 71 0.15 -1.62 -13.16
C CYS A 71 0.41 -2.90 -12.33
N ILE A 72 1.64 -3.39 -12.41
CA ILE A 72 2.21 -4.44 -11.55
C ILE A 72 3.28 -3.73 -10.70
N MET A 73 3.23 -3.85 -9.37
CA MET A 73 4.24 -3.28 -8.48
C MET A 73 4.46 -4.14 -7.24
N ALA A 74 5.63 -4.01 -6.63
CA ALA A 74 5.82 -4.26 -5.21
C ALA A 74 6.05 -2.90 -4.52
N MET A 75 5.36 -2.66 -3.40
CA MET A 75 5.58 -1.47 -2.57
C MET A 75 5.90 -1.90 -1.14
N HIS A 76 6.98 -1.34 -0.59
CA HIS A 76 7.43 -1.56 0.78
C HIS A 76 7.58 -0.21 1.49
N TYR A 77 6.96 -0.10 2.67
CA TYR A 77 7.03 1.11 3.49
C TYR A 77 7.29 0.77 4.96
N ASP A 78 8.45 1.12 5.49
CA ASP A 78 8.78 0.85 6.90
C ASP A 78 7.97 1.79 7.81
N ASN A 79 7.77 3.04 7.39
CA ASN A 79 6.92 4.03 8.05
C ASN A 79 6.10 4.80 7.02
N TYR A 80 4.78 4.66 7.04
CA TYR A 80 3.83 5.33 6.16
C TYR A 80 2.90 6.26 6.94
N SER A 81 2.74 7.49 6.45
CA SER A 81 1.77 8.48 6.95
C SER A 81 1.05 9.12 5.77
N GLY A 82 -0.23 8.84 5.54
CA GLY A 82 -0.86 9.33 4.32
C GLY A 82 -2.21 8.77 3.92
N ALA A 83 -2.54 8.99 2.64
CA ALA A 83 -3.68 8.39 1.95
C ALA A 83 -3.21 7.70 0.65
N LEU A 84 -3.39 6.38 0.57
CA LEU A 84 -3.03 5.57 -0.59
C LEU A 84 -4.31 5.20 -1.34
N HIS A 85 -4.37 5.44 -2.65
CA HIS A 85 -5.55 5.13 -3.47
C HIS A 85 -5.10 4.43 -4.76
N ASN A 86 -5.51 3.19 -4.97
CA ASN A 86 -4.89 2.33 -5.97
C ASN A 86 -5.93 1.47 -6.70
N ASP A 87 -6.16 1.75 -8.00
CA ASP A 87 -7.28 1.19 -8.77
C ASP A 87 -6.84 0.16 -9.84
N ASN A 88 -7.27 -1.10 -9.73
CA ASN A 88 -7.14 -2.18 -10.75
C ASN A 88 -5.73 -2.75 -10.99
N HIS A 89 -5.24 -3.62 -10.10
CA HIS A 89 -3.82 -4.00 -10.06
C HIS A 89 -3.50 -5.45 -9.67
N SER A 90 -2.33 -5.92 -10.11
CA SER A 90 -1.60 -7.03 -9.48
C SER A 90 -0.42 -6.45 -8.68
N VAL A 91 -0.70 -5.93 -7.49
CA VAL A 91 0.29 -5.24 -6.63
C VAL A 91 0.45 -5.96 -5.30
N THR A 92 1.70 -6.19 -4.89
CA THR A 92 2.03 -6.67 -3.54
C THR A 92 2.37 -5.48 -2.65
N ILE A 93 1.76 -5.36 -1.48
CA ILE A 93 2.01 -4.25 -0.54
C ILE A 93 2.48 -4.79 0.81
N HIS A 94 3.54 -4.18 1.35
CA HIS A 94 4.00 -4.35 2.71
C HIS A 94 4.09 -2.97 3.41
N HIS A 95 3.52 -2.88 4.61
CA HIS A 95 3.66 -1.71 5.50
C HIS A 95 4.02 -2.19 6.91
N ASP A 96 5.14 -1.75 7.47
CA ASP A 96 5.57 -2.14 8.83
C ASP A 96 4.94 -1.26 9.92
N ASN A 97 4.70 0.02 9.60
CA ASN A 97 4.02 0.99 10.47
C ASN A 97 3.23 1.96 9.58
N CYS A 98 1.89 1.94 9.63
CA CYS A 98 1.05 2.83 8.83
C CYS A 98 0.10 3.65 9.70
N ASN A 99 0.09 4.98 9.53
CA ASN A 99 -0.90 5.87 10.12
C ASN A 99 -1.70 6.59 9.01
N GLY A 100 -3.00 6.29 8.87
CA GLY A 100 -3.82 6.96 7.87
C GLY A 100 -4.98 6.12 7.31
N THR A 101 -5.37 6.43 6.09
CA THR A 101 -6.44 5.71 5.38
C THR A 101 -5.86 5.06 4.13
N VAL A 102 -6.06 3.75 3.98
CA VAL A 102 -5.53 2.97 2.84
C VAL A 102 -6.68 2.25 2.10
N PRO A 103 -7.46 2.95 1.26
CA PRO A 103 -8.39 2.34 0.31
C PRO A 103 -7.66 1.47 -0.75
N ASN A 104 -8.13 0.23 -0.91
CA ASN A 104 -7.56 -0.75 -1.82
C ASN A 104 -8.63 -1.37 -2.74
N ASP A 105 -8.65 -0.97 -4.02
CA ASP A 105 -9.71 -1.36 -4.96
C ASP A 105 -9.19 -2.28 -6.08
N ASN A 106 -9.82 -3.45 -6.25
CA ASN A 106 -9.60 -4.39 -7.37
C ASN A 106 -8.18 -4.98 -7.45
N TYR A 107 -7.74 -5.65 -6.38
CA TYR A 107 -6.41 -6.25 -6.27
C TYR A 107 -6.37 -7.77 -6.50
N SER A 108 -5.29 -8.22 -7.14
CA SER A 108 -5.03 -9.63 -7.48
C SER A 108 -3.72 -10.20 -6.91
N MET A 109 -3.11 -9.57 -5.89
CA MET A 109 -1.83 -9.98 -5.26
C MET A 109 -1.86 -9.73 -3.74
N PRO A 110 -1.08 -10.46 -2.92
CA PRO A 110 -1.17 -10.41 -1.45
C PRO A 110 -0.81 -9.06 -0.81
N MET A 111 -1.38 -8.77 0.37
CA MET A 111 -1.06 -7.58 1.16
C MET A 111 -0.79 -7.95 2.62
N HIS A 112 0.13 -7.20 3.24
CA HIS A 112 0.55 -7.37 4.63
C HIS A 112 0.67 -6.01 5.31
N HIS A 113 0.08 -5.90 6.48
CA HIS A 113 -0.07 -4.66 7.23
C HIS A 113 0.28 -4.89 8.70
N ASP A 114 1.44 -4.39 9.13
CA ASP A 114 1.88 -4.48 10.52
C ASP A 114 1.77 -3.11 11.21
N ASN A 115 1.49 -3.13 12.52
CA ASN A 115 1.41 -1.95 13.39
C ASN A 115 0.59 -0.77 12.83
N CYS A 116 -0.46 -1.05 12.04
CA CYS A 116 -1.24 -0.01 11.37
C CYS A 116 -2.28 0.63 12.30
N ASN A 117 -2.53 1.93 12.16
CA ASN A 117 -3.53 2.67 12.93
C ASN A 117 -4.36 3.56 12.00
N GLY A 118 -5.66 3.25 11.84
CA GLY A 118 -6.56 3.99 10.95
C GLY A 118 -7.63 3.13 10.27
N THR A 119 -7.93 3.45 9.01
CA THR A 119 -8.99 2.76 8.23
C THR A 119 -8.40 2.13 6.98
N VAL A 120 -8.65 0.84 6.75
CA VAL A 120 -8.20 0.12 5.54
C VAL A 120 -9.41 -0.52 4.86
N PRO A 121 -10.14 0.22 4.00
CA PRO A 121 -11.17 -0.35 3.13
C PRO A 121 -10.54 -1.20 2.02
N ASN A 122 -11.07 -2.40 1.78
CA ASN A 122 -10.59 -3.28 0.71
C ASN A 122 -11.77 -3.81 -0.13
N ASP A 123 -11.82 -3.45 -1.42
CA ASP A 123 -12.91 -3.78 -2.32
C ASP A 123 -12.42 -4.72 -3.45
N ASN A 124 -13.19 -5.76 -3.77
CA ASN A 124 -12.97 -6.70 -4.89
C ASN A 124 -11.60 -7.40 -4.86
N TYR A 125 -11.27 -8.04 -3.75
CA TYR A 125 -9.94 -8.63 -3.51
C TYR A 125 -9.88 -10.15 -3.73
N SER A 126 -8.86 -10.62 -4.46
CA SER A 126 -8.76 -12.01 -4.95
C SER A 126 -7.57 -12.83 -4.42
N MET A 127 -6.83 -12.36 -3.43
CA MET A 127 -5.66 -13.03 -2.81
C MET A 127 -5.76 -13.05 -1.27
N PRO A 128 -4.78 -13.54 -0.49
CA PRO A 128 -4.81 -13.45 0.97
C PRO A 128 -4.35 -12.09 1.52
N MET A 129 -4.93 -11.66 2.64
CA MET A 129 -4.51 -10.47 3.43
C MET A 129 -4.10 -10.85 4.85
N HIS A 130 -3.10 -10.15 5.38
CA HIS A 130 -2.65 -10.27 6.76
C HIS A 130 -2.55 -8.89 7.44
N HIS A 131 -3.08 -8.78 8.65
CA HIS A 131 -2.94 -7.63 9.52
C HIS A 131 -2.36 -8.07 10.88
N ASP A 132 -1.22 -7.54 11.32
CA ASP A 132 -0.68 -7.76 12.67
C ASP A 132 -0.60 -6.44 13.48
N ASN A 133 -0.87 -6.50 14.79
CA ASN A 133 -0.81 -5.37 15.73
C ASN A 133 -1.59 -4.10 15.29
N CYS A 134 -2.62 -4.27 14.47
CA CYS A 134 -3.37 -3.15 13.89
C CYS A 134 -4.48 -2.61 14.81
N ASN A 135 -4.81 -1.32 14.68
CA ASN A 135 -5.87 -0.65 15.40
C ASN A 135 -6.76 0.18 14.46
N GLY A 136 -8.07 -0.05 14.48
CA GLY A 136 -9.05 0.77 13.73
C GLY A 136 -10.11 -0.03 12.98
N THR A 137 -10.45 0.39 11.75
CA THR A 137 -11.58 -0.15 11.01
C THR A 137 -11.16 -0.75 9.66
N VAL A 138 -11.54 -2.00 9.40
CA VAL A 138 -11.34 -2.69 8.13
C VAL A 138 -12.70 -3.10 7.56
N PRO A 139 -13.28 -2.30 6.64
CA PRO A 139 -14.35 -2.73 5.75
C PRO A 139 -13.78 -3.58 4.61
N ASN A 140 -14.37 -4.74 4.33
CA ASN A 140 -13.98 -5.63 3.24
C ASN A 140 -15.20 -6.01 2.38
N ASP A 141 -15.20 -5.64 1.10
CA ASP A 141 -16.30 -5.95 0.18
C ASP A 141 -15.84 -6.90 -0.94
N ASN A 142 -16.64 -7.94 -1.21
CA ASN A 142 -16.44 -8.91 -2.31
C ASN A 142 -15.10 -9.68 -2.25
N TYR A 143 -14.80 -10.30 -1.11
CA TYR A 143 -13.53 -11.01 -0.87
C TYR A 143 -13.57 -12.49 -1.26
N CYS A 144 -12.58 -12.99 -2.03
CA CYS A 144 -12.59 -14.37 -2.55
C CYS A 144 -11.59 -15.35 -1.89
N MET A 145 -10.96 -14.98 -0.78
CA MET A 145 -9.78 -15.67 -0.22
C MET A 145 -9.70 -15.59 1.34
N PRO A 146 -8.67 -16.14 2.00
CA PRO A 146 -8.53 -16.00 3.45
C PRO A 146 -7.98 -14.64 3.90
N THR A 147 -8.57 -14.08 4.96
CA THR A 147 -8.05 -12.89 5.67
C THR A 147 -7.63 -13.27 7.09
N HIS A 148 -6.48 -12.77 7.54
CA HIS A 148 -5.97 -13.03 8.89
C HIS A 148 -5.73 -11.73 9.66
N HIS A 149 -6.23 -11.65 10.90
CA HIS A 149 -6.00 -10.54 11.83
C HIS A 149 -5.35 -11.07 13.12
N ALA A 150 -4.07 -10.75 13.31
CA ALA A 150 -3.33 -10.99 14.55
C ALA A 150 -3.27 -9.71 15.41
N ASN A 151 -3.44 -9.85 16.73
CA ASN A 151 -3.29 -8.78 17.72
C ASN A 151 -4.10 -7.50 17.41
N TYR A 152 -5.22 -7.64 16.71
CA TYR A 152 -5.98 -6.54 16.12
C TYR A 152 -6.99 -5.95 17.11
N ASN A 153 -7.10 -4.62 17.15
CA ASN A 153 -8.06 -3.87 17.95
C ASN A 153 -9.01 -3.03 17.07
N GLY A 154 -10.33 -3.15 17.24
CA GLY A 154 -11.30 -2.27 16.55
C GLY A 154 -12.43 -2.99 15.82
N THR A 155 -12.75 -2.62 14.58
CA THR A 155 -13.93 -3.13 13.86
C THR A 155 -13.55 -3.76 12.53
N VAL A 156 -14.08 -4.95 12.22
CA VAL A 156 -14.00 -5.57 10.90
C VAL A 156 -15.41 -5.79 10.38
N THR A 157 -15.80 -5.13 9.30
CA THR A 157 -17.07 -5.37 8.58
C THR A 157 -16.75 -6.06 7.27
N ASN A 158 -17.60 -6.98 6.83
CA ASN A 158 -17.24 -7.86 5.73
C ASN A 158 -18.46 -8.36 4.95
N ASP A 159 -18.56 -7.93 3.70
CA ASP A 159 -19.69 -8.19 2.81
C ASP A 159 -19.26 -9.04 1.60
N ASN A 160 -20.15 -9.96 1.17
CA ASN A 160 -19.94 -10.85 0.01
C ASN A 160 -18.65 -11.70 0.02
N SER A 161 -18.11 -12.08 1.19
CA SER A 161 -16.92 -12.95 1.25
C SER A 161 -17.25 -14.43 1.08
N SER A 162 -16.45 -15.13 0.26
CA SER A 162 -16.64 -16.56 -0.05
C SER A 162 -15.77 -17.51 0.77
N MET A 163 -14.86 -16.98 1.61
CA MET A 163 -13.77 -17.70 2.26
C MET A 163 -13.59 -17.26 3.73
N ALA A 164 -12.70 -17.96 4.45
CA ALA A 164 -12.58 -17.84 5.92
C ALA A 164 -11.81 -16.59 6.38
N ILE A 165 -12.34 -15.93 7.42
CA ILE A 165 -11.63 -14.89 8.18
C ILE A 165 -11.15 -15.50 9.49
N LEU A 166 -9.89 -15.26 9.82
CA LEU A 166 -9.19 -15.77 11.00
C LEU A 166 -8.76 -14.62 11.91
N HIS A 167 -8.90 -14.83 13.21
CA HIS A 167 -8.70 -13.80 14.23
C HIS A 167 -7.91 -14.38 15.42
N ASP A 168 -6.66 -13.97 15.57
CA ASP A 168 -5.78 -14.30 16.70
C ASP A 168 -5.59 -13.07 17.58
N ASN A 169 -5.80 -13.19 18.89
CA ASN A 169 -5.72 -12.07 19.86
C ASN A 169 -6.57 -10.83 19.48
N TYR A 170 -7.71 -11.02 18.81
CA TYR A 170 -8.59 -9.96 18.36
C TYR A 170 -9.43 -9.35 19.50
N ASN A 171 -9.41 -8.02 19.62
CA ASN A 171 -10.23 -7.26 20.56
C ASN A 171 -11.10 -6.25 19.79
N GLY A 172 -12.33 -6.63 19.45
CA GLY A 172 -13.10 -5.82 18.52
C GLY A 172 -14.53 -6.26 18.28
N ALA A 173 -15.17 -5.60 17.32
CA ALA A 173 -16.49 -5.93 16.82
C ALA A 173 -16.40 -6.46 15.38
N VAL A 174 -17.06 -7.58 15.11
CA VAL A 174 -17.28 -8.10 13.75
C VAL A 174 -18.78 -8.06 13.44
N PRO A 175 -19.31 -6.92 12.94
CA PRO A 175 -20.66 -6.86 12.40
C PRO A 175 -20.66 -7.57 11.04
N ASN A 176 -21.40 -8.67 10.93
CA ASN A 176 -21.84 -9.17 9.64
C ASN A 176 -23.08 -8.38 9.20
N ASP A 177 -22.98 -7.62 8.11
CA ASP A 177 -24.15 -7.35 7.29
C ASP A 177 -24.47 -8.59 6.41
N LYS A 178 -25.67 -8.62 5.83
CA LYS A 178 -26.32 -9.81 5.23
C LYS A 178 -26.85 -9.57 3.83
#